data_AF-A0A519QHP5-F1
#
_entry.id   AF-A0A519QHP5-F1
#
_cell.length_a   1.000
_cell.length_b   1.000
_cell.length_c   1.000
_cell.angle_alpha   90.00
_cell.angle_beta   90.00
_cell.angle_gamma   90.00
#
_symmetry.space_group_name_H-M   'P 1'
#
loop_
_entity.id
_entity.type
_entity.pdbx_description
1 polymer ?
#
loop_
_entity_poly.entity_id
_entity_poly.type
_entity_poly.pdbx_seq_one_letter_code
_entity_poly.pdbx_strand_id
1 'polypeptide(L)'
;MFDINILIGILSGSLATLVVKEVINQINKRQDFTRELKKITYIRKLEKAENAIAFYWTYINRVIEMKKSLEVVVKAVHELEEKENDIQIIQEVLNKTGQAITDMSGEKYSSINSIHLYFDLEDLEKWNEIDIESLLKSLAETKSIDNEIKIWTDLHDNSLHVNDRNQADIYWNRAIELLPEYVNSLQNFIDGLEKNRKATYAMIQAIKKQLKQY
;
A
#
# COMPACT_ATOMS: atom_id res chain seq x y z
N MET A 1 -32.05 -51.25 12.81
CA MET A 1 -32.24 -49.78 12.78
C MET A 1 -32.57 -49.38 14.20
N PHE A 2 -31.55 -49.01 14.99
CA PHE A 2 -31.75 -48.63 16.40
C PHE A 2 -32.34 -47.23 16.43
N ASP A 3 -33.57 -47.13 16.93
CA ASP A 3 -34.36 -45.90 16.91
C ASP A 3 -33.88 -44.96 18.01
N ILE A 4 -33.12 -43.91 17.62
CA ILE A 4 -32.56 -42.89 18.51
C ILE A 4 -33.67 -42.24 19.37
N ASN A 5 -34.89 -42.18 18.86
CA ASN A 5 -36.04 -41.64 19.57
C ASN A 5 -36.51 -42.53 20.75
N ILE A 6 -36.32 -43.85 20.69
CA ILE A 6 -36.64 -44.78 21.78
C ILE A 6 -35.59 -44.68 22.89
N LEU A 7 -34.32 -44.51 22.52
CA LEU A 7 -33.23 -44.32 23.49
C LEU A 7 -33.41 -43.00 24.27
N ILE A 8 -33.83 -41.93 23.60
CA ILE A 8 -34.09 -40.61 24.21
C ILE A 8 -35.33 -40.65 25.12
N GLY A 9 -36.36 -41.43 24.79
CA GLY A 9 -37.58 -41.60 25.59
C GLY A 9 -37.35 -42.34 26.92
N ILE A 10 -36.60 -43.45 26.88
CA ILE A 10 -36.32 -44.29 28.07
C ILE A 10 -35.33 -43.61 29.03
N LEU A 11 -34.45 -42.78 28.49
CA LEU A 11 -33.43 -42.07 29.25
C LEU A 11 -33.95 -40.75 29.87
N SER A 12 -35.14 -40.25 29.55
CA SER A 12 -35.60 -38.90 29.92
C SER A 12 -35.50 -38.44 31.40
N GLY A 13 -35.24 -39.33 32.38
CA GLY A 13 -34.93 -38.98 33.79
C GLY A 13 -33.65 -39.56 34.41
N SER A 14 -32.79 -40.27 33.66
CA SER A 14 -31.62 -40.96 34.22
C SER A 14 -30.35 -40.08 34.25
N LEU A 15 -29.44 -40.35 35.21
CA LEU A 15 -28.13 -39.69 35.31
C LEU A 15 -27.33 -39.79 33.99
N ALA A 16 -27.43 -40.93 33.29
CA ALA A 16 -26.75 -41.16 32.02
C ALA A 16 -27.19 -40.17 30.93
N THR A 17 -28.42 -39.69 31.00
CA THR A 17 -29.04 -38.77 30.04
C THR A 17 -28.61 -37.35 30.29
N LEU A 18 -28.47 -36.96 31.56
CA LEU A 18 -27.84 -35.71 31.96
C LEU A 18 -26.39 -35.68 31.48
N VAL A 19 -25.65 -36.79 31.63
CA VAL A 19 -24.26 -36.90 31.14
C VAL A 19 -24.21 -36.82 29.61
N VAL A 20 -25.03 -37.59 28.88
CA VAL A 20 -25.07 -37.54 27.40
C VAL A 20 -25.48 -36.16 26.89
N LYS A 21 -26.48 -35.53 27.52
CA LYS A 21 -26.92 -34.18 27.17
C LYS A 21 -25.83 -33.16 27.42
N GLU A 22 -25.11 -33.25 28.53
CA GLU A 22 -23.99 -32.35 28.85
C GLU A 22 -22.80 -32.55 27.89
N VAL A 23 -22.50 -33.79 27.49
CA VAL A 23 -21.47 -34.08 26.48
C VAL A 23 -21.84 -33.48 25.12
N ILE A 24 -23.09 -33.65 24.67
CA ILE A 24 -23.59 -33.02 23.43
C ILE A 24 -23.55 -31.49 23.55
N ASN A 25 -23.92 -30.95 24.71
CA ASN A 25 -23.91 -29.52 24.97
C ASN A 25 -22.48 -28.94 24.96
N GLN A 26 -21.50 -29.66 25.50
CA GLN A 26 -20.09 -29.28 25.41
C GLN A 26 -19.55 -29.35 23.98
N ILE A 27 -19.93 -30.36 23.20
CA ILE A 27 -19.58 -30.46 21.78
C ILE A 27 -20.17 -29.28 21.00
N ASN A 28 -21.44 -28.96 21.21
CA ASN A 28 -22.11 -27.81 20.58
C ASN A 28 -21.44 -26.50 20.98
N LYS A 29 -21.16 -26.27 22.28
CA LYS A 29 -20.41 -25.08 22.75
C LYS A 29 -19.03 -24.99 22.11
N ARG A 30 -18.32 -26.10 21.92
CA ARG A 30 -17.00 -26.11 21.27
C ARG A 30 -17.11 -25.79 19.78
N GLN A 31 -18.13 -26.29 19.10
CA GLN A 31 -18.41 -25.94 17.71
C GLN A 31 -18.80 -24.47 17.56
N ASP A 32 -19.69 -23.97 18.42
CA ASP A 32 -20.11 -22.55 18.45
C ASP A 32 -18.91 -21.63 18.73
N PHE A 33 -18.09 -21.95 19.73
CA PHE A 33 -16.86 -21.21 20.03
C PHE A 33 -15.87 -21.22 18.86
N THR A 34 -15.70 -22.36 18.19
CA THR A 34 -14.83 -22.45 17.00
C THR A 34 -15.39 -21.61 15.85
N ARG A 35 -16.71 -21.60 15.65
CA ARG A 35 -17.38 -20.76 14.64
C ARG A 35 -17.22 -19.28 14.95
N GLU A 36 -17.41 -18.87 16.21
CA GLU A 36 -17.22 -17.50 16.66
C GLU A 36 -15.76 -17.03 16.50
N LEU A 37 -14.79 -17.86 16.89
CA LEU A 37 -13.37 -17.57 16.68
C LEU A 37 -13.03 -17.38 15.19
N LYS A 38 -13.55 -18.26 14.32
CA LYS A 38 -13.40 -18.11 12.86
C LYS A 38 -14.01 -16.79 12.38
N LYS A 39 -15.23 -16.48 12.80
CA LYS A 39 -15.91 -15.22 12.45
C LYS A 39 -15.12 -13.99 12.88
N ILE A 40 -14.65 -13.94 14.13
CA ILE A 40 -13.81 -12.85 14.65
C ILE A 40 -12.53 -12.71 13.83
N THR A 41 -11.89 -13.83 13.49
CA THR A 41 -10.67 -13.83 12.68
C THR A 41 -10.94 -13.24 11.29
N TYR A 42 -12.01 -13.66 10.61
CA TYR A 42 -12.37 -13.11 9.30
C TYR A 42 -12.73 -11.63 9.35
N ILE A 43 -13.45 -11.18 10.39
CA ILE A 43 -13.76 -9.75 10.58
C ILE A 43 -12.47 -8.94 10.71
N ARG A 44 -11.52 -9.39 11.53
CA ARG A 44 -10.21 -8.71 11.68
C ARG A 44 -9.41 -8.69 10.36
N LYS A 45 -9.38 -9.82 9.62
CA LYS A 45 -8.74 -9.87 8.30
C LYS A 45 -9.40 -8.88 7.33
N LEU A 46 -10.72 -8.79 7.34
CA LEU A 46 -11.48 -7.88 6.51
C LEU A 46 -11.16 -6.42 6.84
N GLU A 47 -11.20 -6.05 8.13
CA GLU A 47 -10.88 -4.70 8.60
C GLU A 47 -9.46 -4.27 8.18
N LYS A 48 -8.47 -5.16 8.33
CA LYS A 48 -7.09 -4.90 7.91
C LYS A 48 -6.97 -4.73 6.40
N ALA A 49 -7.66 -5.55 5.62
CA ALA A 49 -7.66 -5.41 4.16
C ALA A 49 -8.40 -4.14 3.69
N GLU A 50 -9.50 -3.75 4.32
CA GLU A 50 -10.23 -2.51 3.97
C GLU A 50 -9.38 -1.26 4.28
N ASN A 51 -8.71 -1.24 5.43
CA ASN A 51 -7.75 -0.18 5.78
C ASN A 51 -6.60 -0.08 4.76
N ALA A 52 -6.14 -1.21 4.25
CA ALA A 52 -5.10 -1.24 3.23
C ALA A 52 -5.55 -0.70 1.88
N ILE A 53 -6.78 -0.98 1.45
CA ILE A 53 -7.31 -0.40 0.21
C ILE A 53 -7.43 1.11 0.34
N ALA A 54 -7.91 1.60 1.49
CA ALA A 54 -7.97 3.03 1.76
C ALA A 54 -6.56 3.65 1.69
N PHE A 55 -5.56 2.98 2.27
CA PHE A 55 -4.16 3.37 2.15
C PHE A 55 -3.71 3.45 0.68
N TYR A 56 -3.89 2.39 -0.11
CA TYR A 56 -3.46 2.35 -1.51
C TYR A 56 -4.12 3.46 -2.32
N TRP A 57 -5.41 3.73 -2.08
CA TRP A 57 -6.12 4.81 -2.74
C TRP A 57 -5.50 6.18 -2.44
N THR A 58 -5.24 6.49 -1.17
CA THR A 58 -4.62 7.75 -0.77
C THR A 58 -3.22 7.90 -1.34
N TYR A 59 -2.41 6.83 -1.30
CA TYR A 59 -1.04 6.86 -1.83
C TYR A 59 -1.02 7.04 -3.35
N ILE A 60 -1.83 6.28 -4.09
CA ILE A 60 -1.92 6.39 -5.55
C ILE A 60 -2.27 7.81 -5.96
N ASN A 61 -3.28 8.42 -5.33
CA ASN A 61 -3.68 9.79 -5.68
C ASN A 61 -2.56 10.79 -5.44
N ARG A 62 -1.85 10.67 -4.30
CA ARG A 62 -0.71 11.55 -3.99
C ARG A 62 0.39 11.41 -5.05
N VAL A 63 0.76 10.18 -5.43
CA VAL A 63 1.80 9.93 -6.43
C VAL A 63 1.37 10.41 -7.83
N ILE A 64 0.09 10.24 -8.18
CA ILE A 64 -0.46 10.79 -9.43
C ILE A 64 -0.36 12.32 -9.46
N GLU A 65 -0.67 13.00 -8.35
CA GLU A 65 -0.54 14.46 -8.26
C GLU A 65 0.92 14.91 -8.43
N MET A 66 1.87 14.25 -7.75
CA MET A 66 3.30 14.48 -7.92
C MET A 66 3.77 14.30 -9.37
N LYS A 67 3.34 13.20 -10.00
CA LYS A 67 3.67 12.93 -11.40
C LYS A 67 3.15 14.04 -12.31
N LYS A 68 1.89 14.44 -12.16
CA LYS A 68 1.28 15.51 -12.96
C LYS A 68 2.00 16.85 -12.77
N SER A 69 2.40 17.19 -11.55
CA SER A 69 3.16 18.42 -11.31
C SER A 69 4.52 18.39 -11.99
N LEU A 70 5.21 17.25 -11.97
CA LEU A 70 6.48 17.10 -12.68
C LEU A 70 6.32 17.09 -14.20
N GLU A 71 5.27 16.48 -14.74
CA GLU A 71 4.97 16.56 -16.18
C GLU A 71 4.74 18.00 -16.65
N VAL A 72 4.13 18.85 -15.81
CA VAL A 72 3.99 20.29 -16.09
C VAL A 72 5.35 20.97 -16.06
N VAL A 73 6.20 20.67 -15.08
CA VAL A 73 7.57 21.20 -15.00
C VAL A 73 8.38 20.81 -16.23
N VAL A 74 8.35 19.54 -16.64
CA VAL A 74 9.06 19.05 -17.84
C VAL A 74 8.65 19.87 -19.06
N LYS A 75 7.34 20.11 -19.26
CA LYS A 75 6.88 20.94 -20.38
C LYS A 75 7.35 22.38 -20.28
N ALA A 76 7.22 22.98 -19.10
CA ALA A 76 7.62 24.38 -18.86
C ALA A 76 9.11 24.61 -19.19
N VAL A 77 9.97 23.69 -18.79
CA VAL A 77 11.41 23.76 -19.05
C VAL A 77 11.75 23.66 -20.55
N HIS A 78 10.96 22.94 -21.34
CA HIS A 78 11.20 22.79 -22.79
C HIS A 78 10.57 23.91 -23.64
N GLU A 79 9.60 24.66 -23.10
CA GLU A 79 8.80 25.64 -23.85
C GLU A 79 9.09 27.11 -23.50
N LEU A 80 9.71 27.41 -22.36
CA LEU A 80 9.93 28.77 -21.88
C LEU A 80 11.40 29.20 -22.04
N GLU A 81 11.62 30.47 -22.45
CA GLU A 81 12.91 31.12 -22.24
C GLU A 81 13.11 31.24 -20.72
N GLU A 82 14.09 30.50 -20.17
CA GLU A 82 14.33 30.39 -18.73
C GLU A 82 14.52 31.76 -18.07
N LYS A 83 13.50 32.24 -17.34
CA LYS A 83 13.65 33.38 -16.44
C LYS A 83 13.92 32.87 -15.03
N GLU A 84 14.65 33.65 -14.25
CA GLU A 84 15.02 33.34 -12.86
C GLU A 84 13.79 33.03 -11.97
N ASN A 85 12.65 33.66 -12.25
CA ASN A 85 11.37 33.37 -11.57
C ASN A 85 10.80 31.99 -11.93
N ASP A 86 11.03 31.49 -13.14
CA ASP A 86 10.54 30.17 -13.58
C ASP A 86 11.33 29.06 -12.88
N ILE A 87 12.64 29.26 -12.70
CA ILE A 87 13.52 28.34 -11.95
C ILE A 87 13.05 28.20 -10.49
N GLN A 88 12.72 29.30 -9.81
CA GLN A 88 12.21 29.26 -8.43
C GLN A 88 10.89 28.48 -8.30
N ILE A 89 9.95 28.67 -9.23
CA ILE A 89 8.68 27.94 -9.24
C ILE A 89 8.93 26.44 -9.43
N ILE A 90 9.84 26.08 -10.34
CA ILE A 90 10.21 24.69 -10.59
C ILE A 90 10.84 24.08 -9.33
N GLN A 91 11.80 24.76 -8.70
CA GLN A 91 12.42 24.32 -7.45
C GLN A 91 11.38 24.13 -6.32
N GLU A 92 10.36 24.98 -6.22
CA GLU A 92 9.28 24.81 -5.25
C GLU A 92 8.49 23.51 -5.51
N VAL A 93 8.18 23.21 -6.76
CA VAL A 93 7.50 21.96 -7.15
C VAL A 93 8.38 20.75 -6.81
N LEU A 94 9.68 20.80 -7.13
CA LEU A 94 10.63 19.73 -6.82
C LEU A 94 10.71 19.47 -5.31
N ASN A 95 10.86 20.53 -4.51
CA ASN A 95 10.92 20.44 -3.06
C ASN A 95 9.63 19.85 -2.45
N LYS A 96 8.45 20.27 -2.96
CA LYS A 96 7.16 19.71 -2.51
C LYS A 96 7.04 18.22 -2.84
N THR A 97 7.46 17.82 -4.04
CA THR A 97 7.45 16.42 -4.47
C THR A 97 8.42 15.58 -3.64
N GLY A 98 9.65 16.05 -3.41
CA GLY A 98 10.65 15.35 -2.58
C GLY A 98 10.21 15.20 -1.12
N GLN A 99 9.57 16.22 -0.54
CA GLN A 99 8.97 16.10 0.79
C GLN A 99 7.84 15.05 0.80
N ALA A 100 6.99 15.03 -0.23
CA ALA A 100 5.91 14.07 -0.32
C ALA A 100 6.41 12.62 -0.47
N ILE A 101 7.48 12.37 -1.22
CA ILE A 101 8.15 11.07 -1.27
C ILE A 101 8.78 10.70 0.06
N THR A 102 9.41 11.66 0.74
CA THR A 102 9.98 11.41 2.08
C THR A 102 8.90 10.99 3.07
N ASP A 103 7.78 11.71 3.12
CA ASP A 103 6.62 11.38 3.96
C ASP A 103 6.05 9.98 3.64
N MET A 104 6.02 9.63 2.36
CA MET A 104 5.54 8.32 1.90
C MET A 104 6.51 7.20 2.24
N SER A 105 7.82 7.46 2.23
CA SER A 105 8.85 6.48 2.61
C SER A 105 8.94 6.25 4.12
N GLY A 106 8.23 7.05 4.94
CA GLY A 106 8.23 6.96 6.40
C GLY A 106 7.25 5.92 7.00
N GLU A 107 6.93 6.08 8.29
CA GLU A 107 6.21 5.12 9.14
C GLU A 107 4.87 4.60 8.60
N LYS A 108 4.22 5.32 7.68
CA LYS A 108 2.93 4.90 7.09
C LYS A 108 3.05 3.64 6.22
N TYR A 109 4.23 3.34 5.65
CA TYR A 109 4.46 2.11 4.90
C TYR A 109 4.38 0.85 5.76
N SER A 110 4.65 0.95 7.08
CA SER A 110 4.48 -0.15 8.02
C SER A 110 3.04 -0.67 8.08
N SER A 111 2.06 0.19 7.75
CA SER A 111 0.64 -0.19 7.71
C SER A 111 0.32 -1.11 6.52
N ILE A 112 1.00 -0.94 5.38
CA ILE A 112 0.92 -1.90 4.25
C ILE A 112 1.50 -3.24 4.71
N ASN A 113 2.68 -3.21 5.33
CA ASN A 113 3.34 -4.43 5.80
C ASN A 113 2.51 -5.20 6.82
N SER A 114 1.65 -4.51 7.58
CA SER A 114 0.79 -5.16 8.58
C SER A 114 -0.19 -6.17 7.98
N ILE A 115 -0.57 -6.03 6.71
CA ILE A 115 -1.39 -7.03 6.01
C ILE A 115 -0.70 -8.39 5.96
N HIS A 116 0.62 -8.42 5.72
CA HIS A 116 1.38 -9.66 5.57
C HIS A 116 1.34 -10.51 6.84
N LEU A 117 1.02 -9.89 7.99
CA LEU A 117 0.76 -10.61 9.24
C LEU A 117 -0.60 -11.32 9.28
N TYR A 118 -1.54 -10.97 8.40
CA TYR A 118 -2.91 -11.50 8.35
C TYR A 118 -3.20 -12.35 7.12
N PHE A 119 -2.36 -12.25 6.08
CA PHE A 119 -2.51 -12.94 4.80
C PHE A 119 -1.23 -13.68 4.47
N ASP A 120 -1.39 -14.97 4.20
CA ASP A 120 -0.30 -15.81 3.69
C ASP A 120 -0.08 -15.45 2.22
N LEU A 121 1.01 -14.76 1.93
CA LEU A 121 1.27 -14.21 0.60
C LEU A 121 1.87 -15.24 -0.35
N GLU A 122 2.48 -16.30 0.18
CA GLU A 122 3.11 -17.36 -0.60
C GLU A 122 2.08 -18.12 -1.47
N ASP A 123 0.82 -18.16 -1.02
CA ASP A 123 -0.27 -18.89 -1.69
C ASP A 123 -1.06 -18.03 -2.70
N LEU A 124 -0.69 -16.76 -2.92
CA LEU A 124 -1.49 -15.82 -3.68
C LEU A 124 -0.82 -15.46 -5.01
N GLU A 125 -1.30 -16.08 -6.09
CA GLU A 125 -0.86 -15.86 -7.48
C GLU A 125 -0.92 -14.37 -7.91
N LYS A 126 -1.76 -13.55 -7.25
CA LYS A 126 -2.06 -12.17 -7.65
C LYS A 126 -1.43 -11.09 -6.76
N TRP A 127 -0.89 -11.45 -5.60
CA TRP A 127 -0.19 -10.51 -4.71
C TRP A 127 0.70 -11.29 -3.76
N ASN A 128 1.99 -11.21 -4.03
CA ASN A 128 3.02 -11.96 -3.33
C ASN A 128 4.19 -11.06 -2.95
N GLU A 129 5.22 -11.66 -2.36
CA GLU A 129 6.42 -10.94 -1.92
C GLU A 129 7.14 -10.21 -3.06
N ILE A 130 7.13 -10.77 -4.27
CA ILE A 130 7.77 -10.17 -5.46
C ILE A 130 7.09 -8.83 -5.80
N ASP A 131 5.76 -8.75 -5.65
CA ASP A 131 5.02 -7.51 -5.92
C ASP A 131 5.37 -6.41 -4.91
N ILE A 132 5.67 -6.78 -3.67
CA ILE A 132 6.09 -5.85 -2.61
C ILE A 132 7.53 -5.43 -2.83
N GLU A 133 8.42 -6.37 -3.17
CA GLU A 133 9.80 -6.08 -3.52
C GLU A 133 9.87 -5.12 -4.71
N SER A 134 9.10 -5.37 -5.76
CA SER A 134 9.01 -4.47 -6.93
C SER A 134 8.51 -3.08 -6.54
N LEU A 135 7.53 -3.00 -5.64
CA LEU A 135 7.01 -1.73 -5.15
C LEU A 135 8.06 -0.96 -4.36
N LEU A 136 8.77 -1.63 -3.44
CA LEU A 136 9.85 -1.04 -2.64
C LEU A 136 11.02 -0.59 -3.52
N LYS A 137 11.38 -1.40 -4.52
CA LYS A 137 12.43 -1.06 -5.49
C LYS A 137 12.06 0.21 -6.27
N SER A 138 10.84 0.29 -6.80
CA SER A 138 10.39 1.49 -7.52
C SER A 138 10.37 2.74 -6.64
N LEU A 139 9.95 2.64 -5.38
CA LEU A 139 10.01 3.75 -4.43
C LEU A 139 11.46 4.18 -4.13
N ALA A 140 12.37 3.22 -3.97
CA ALA A 140 13.78 3.49 -3.73
C ALA A 140 14.44 4.18 -4.93
N GLU A 141 14.15 3.71 -6.15
CA GLU A 141 14.58 4.34 -7.40
C GLU A 141 14.06 5.78 -7.50
N THR A 142 12.76 5.99 -7.28
CA THR A 142 12.13 7.32 -7.27
C THR A 142 12.84 8.25 -6.29
N LYS A 143 13.12 7.78 -5.07
CA LYS A 143 13.82 8.56 -4.04
C LYS A 143 15.29 8.82 -4.39
N SER A 144 15.95 7.89 -5.08
CA SER A 144 17.32 8.09 -5.55
C SER A 144 17.40 9.24 -6.56
N ILE A 145 16.49 9.25 -7.53
CA ILE A 145 16.41 10.32 -8.54
C ILE A 145 16.08 11.67 -7.88
N ASP A 146 15.13 11.69 -6.94
CA ASP A 146 14.79 12.89 -6.15
C ASP A 146 16.02 13.49 -5.45
N ASN A 147 16.80 12.64 -4.76
CA ASN A 147 18.02 13.06 -4.08
C ASN A 147 19.06 13.61 -5.05
N GLU A 148 19.21 12.99 -6.23
CA GLU A 148 20.15 13.44 -7.24
C GLU A 148 19.76 14.80 -7.81
N ILE A 149 18.49 14.99 -8.15
CA ILE A 149 17.94 16.29 -8.58
C ILE A 149 18.21 17.34 -7.51
N LYS A 150 17.95 17.01 -6.24
CA LYS A 150 18.18 17.92 -5.11
C LYS A 150 19.65 18.33 -4.99
N ILE A 151 20.58 17.39 -5.14
CA ILE A 151 22.02 17.69 -5.14
C ILE A 151 22.34 18.71 -6.24
N TRP A 152 21.82 18.52 -7.45
CA TRP A 152 22.05 19.43 -8.56
C TRP A 152 21.43 20.82 -8.34
N THR A 153 20.22 20.90 -7.79
CA THR A 153 19.59 22.18 -7.46
C THR A 153 20.33 22.92 -6.34
N ASP A 154 20.81 22.20 -5.33
CA ASP A 154 21.60 22.79 -4.24
C ASP A 154 22.95 23.33 -4.77
N LEU A 155 23.59 22.61 -5.70
CA LEU A 155 24.82 23.06 -6.35
C LEU A 155 24.59 24.27 -7.26
N HIS A 156 23.46 24.32 -7.97
CA HIS A 156 23.04 25.49 -8.75
C HIS A 156 22.91 26.73 -7.85
N ASP A 157 22.18 26.64 -6.74
CA ASP A 157 21.95 27.78 -5.84
C ASP A 157 23.27 28.27 -5.21
N ASN A 158 24.13 27.35 -4.81
CA ASN A 158 25.48 27.68 -4.31
C ASN A 158 26.33 28.41 -5.36
N SER A 159 26.23 28.02 -6.64
CA SER A 159 26.97 28.66 -7.74
C SER A 159 26.46 30.07 -8.03
N LEU A 160 25.14 30.27 -7.97
CA LEU A 160 24.55 31.61 -8.04
C LEU A 160 25.01 32.51 -6.88
N HIS A 161 25.10 31.97 -5.66
CA HIS A 161 25.58 32.71 -4.50
C HIS A 161 27.02 33.23 -4.64
N VAL A 162 27.88 32.51 -5.36
CA VAL A 162 29.26 32.93 -5.66
C VAL A 162 29.41 33.68 -7.00
N ASN A 163 28.29 34.01 -7.66
CA ASN A 163 28.21 34.66 -8.97
C ASN A 163 28.82 33.86 -10.15
N ASP A 164 28.94 32.53 -10.03
CA ASP A 164 29.38 31.67 -11.13
C ASP A 164 28.17 31.16 -11.94
N ARG A 165 27.70 32.02 -12.85
CA ARG A 165 26.51 31.74 -13.67
C ARG A 165 26.71 30.58 -14.64
N ASN A 166 27.89 30.47 -15.24
CA ASN A 166 28.19 29.38 -16.18
C ASN A 166 28.10 28.01 -15.48
N GLN A 167 28.60 27.94 -14.25
CA GLN A 167 28.54 26.70 -13.47
C GLN A 167 27.12 26.42 -12.95
N ALA A 168 26.37 27.45 -12.58
CA ALA A 168 24.96 27.32 -12.22
C ALA A 168 24.15 26.72 -13.38
N ASP A 169 24.27 27.26 -14.60
CA ASP A 169 23.56 26.77 -15.78
C ASP A 169 23.88 25.29 -16.06
N ILE A 170 25.13 24.85 -15.87
CA ILE A 170 25.51 23.44 -16.01
C ILE A 170 24.76 22.56 -15.00
N TYR A 171 24.72 22.96 -13.73
CA TYR A 171 24.03 22.19 -12.69
C TYR A 171 22.52 22.16 -12.89
N TRP A 172 21.93 23.27 -13.34
CA TRP A 172 20.51 23.35 -13.67
C TRP A 172 20.14 22.39 -14.81
N ASN A 173 20.92 22.39 -15.89
CA ASN A 173 20.71 21.47 -17.01
C ASN A 173 20.81 20.00 -16.57
N ARG A 174 21.73 19.66 -15.66
CA ARG A 174 21.80 18.30 -15.09
C ARG A 174 20.56 17.92 -14.29
N ALA A 175 20.02 18.84 -13.49
CA ALA A 175 18.79 18.61 -12.75
C ALA A 175 17.60 18.36 -13.71
N ILE A 176 17.52 19.14 -14.79
CA ILE A 176 16.48 19.03 -15.81
C ILE A 176 16.54 17.70 -16.56
N GLU A 177 17.73 17.26 -16.95
CA GLU A 177 17.95 16.01 -17.68
C GLU A 177 17.35 14.79 -16.96
N LEU A 178 17.26 14.85 -15.62
CA LEU A 178 16.72 13.78 -14.77
C LEU A 178 15.19 13.81 -14.62
N LEU A 179 14.52 14.92 -14.95
CA LEU A 179 13.07 15.06 -14.75
C LEU A 179 12.23 14.03 -15.52
N PRO A 180 12.54 13.70 -16.80
CA PRO A 180 11.82 12.64 -17.51
C PRO A 180 11.98 11.27 -16.85
N GLU A 181 13.17 10.96 -16.34
CA GLU A 181 13.44 9.72 -15.61
C GLU A 181 12.64 9.68 -14.30
N TYR A 182 12.56 10.81 -13.60
CA TYR A 182 11.76 10.94 -12.39
C TYR A 182 10.27 10.66 -12.64
N VAL A 183 9.71 11.25 -13.71
CA VAL A 183 8.32 11.00 -14.12
C VAL A 183 8.08 9.52 -14.45
N ASN A 184 9.03 8.88 -15.14
CA ASN A 184 8.94 7.45 -15.46
C ASN A 184 9.02 6.58 -14.21
N SER A 185 9.91 6.89 -13.26
CA SER A 185 10.01 6.16 -12.00
C SER A 185 8.72 6.27 -11.17
N LEU A 186 8.11 7.46 -11.11
CA LEU A 186 6.81 7.65 -10.48
C LEU A 186 5.69 6.86 -11.18
N GLN A 187 5.71 6.74 -12.51
CA GLN A 187 4.76 5.91 -13.24
C GLN A 187 4.90 4.43 -12.85
N ASN A 188 6.13 3.92 -12.80
CA ASN A 188 6.38 2.53 -12.36
C ASN A 188 5.86 2.29 -10.93
N PHE A 189 6.05 3.27 -10.05
CA PHE A 189 5.52 3.20 -8.69
C PHE A 189 3.99 3.21 -8.64
N ILE A 190 3.33 4.05 -9.45
CA ILE A 190 1.86 4.09 -9.60
C ILE A 190 1.35 2.73 -10.10
N ASP A 191 1.98 2.16 -11.11
CA ASP A 191 1.56 0.88 -11.70
C ASP A 191 1.65 -0.26 -10.68
N GLY A 192 2.72 -0.28 -9.87
CA GLY A 192 2.88 -1.21 -8.75
C GLY A 192 1.78 -1.03 -7.68
N LEU A 193 1.49 0.20 -7.27
CA LEU A 193 0.42 0.48 -6.32
C LEU A 193 -0.95 0.07 -6.86
N GLU A 194 -1.23 0.31 -8.15
CA GLU A 194 -2.48 -0.09 -8.79
C GLU A 194 -2.65 -1.61 -8.84
N LYS A 195 -1.59 -2.33 -9.21
CA LYS A 195 -1.58 -3.79 -9.22
C LYS A 195 -1.92 -4.33 -7.84
N ASN A 196 -1.24 -3.84 -6.81
CA ASN A 196 -1.45 -4.27 -5.42
C ASN A 196 -2.85 -3.91 -4.91
N ARG A 197 -3.38 -2.74 -5.28
CA ARG A 197 -4.75 -2.35 -4.96
C ARG A 197 -5.78 -3.32 -5.57
N LYS A 198 -5.65 -3.64 -6.87
CA LYS A 198 -6.56 -4.57 -7.57
C LYS A 198 -6.52 -5.95 -6.93
N ALA A 199 -5.34 -6.43 -6.57
CA ALA A 199 -5.18 -7.73 -5.93
C ALA A 199 -5.76 -7.75 -4.50
N THR A 200 -5.48 -6.73 -3.69
CA THR A 200 -6.07 -6.58 -2.34
C THR A 200 -7.60 -6.54 -2.42
N TYR A 201 -8.16 -5.83 -3.41
CA TYR A 201 -9.60 -5.81 -3.65
C TYR A 201 -10.18 -7.20 -3.96
N ALA A 202 -9.50 -7.98 -4.81
CA ALA A 202 -9.92 -9.34 -5.12
C ALA A 202 -9.93 -10.23 -3.85
N MET A 203 -8.93 -10.07 -2.97
CA MET A 203 -8.89 -10.79 -1.69
C MET A 203 -10.05 -10.42 -0.78
N ILE A 204 -10.36 -9.12 -0.66
CA ILE A 204 -11.52 -8.68 0.12
C ILE A 204 -12.81 -9.33 -0.37
N GLN A 205 -13.00 -9.41 -1.69
CA GLN A 205 -14.20 -10.06 -2.25
C GLN A 205 -14.25 -11.56 -1.92
N ALA A 206 -13.10 -12.24 -1.95
CA ALA A 206 -13.01 -13.64 -1.54
C ALA A 206 -13.35 -13.84 -0.05
N ILE A 207 -12.82 -13.00 0.83
CA ILE A 207 -13.11 -13.02 2.28
C ILE A 207 -14.60 -12.74 2.54
N LYS A 208 -15.17 -11.72 1.88
CA LYS A 208 -16.60 -11.40 2.00
C LYS A 208 -17.48 -12.58 1.57
N LYS A 209 -17.08 -13.32 0.54
CA LYS A 209 -17.79 -14.54 0.10
C LYS A 209 -17.72 -15.65 1.14
N GLN A 210 -16.55 -15.87 1.75
CA GLN A 210 -16.38 -16.86 2.83
C GLN A 210 -17.17 -16.48 4.09
N LEU A 211 -17.20 -15.19 4.46
CA LEU A 211 -17.99 -14.69 5.59
C LEU A 211 -19.49 -14.95 5.43
N LYS A 212 -20.04 -14.87 4.22
CA LYS A 212 -21.46 -15.18 3.95
C LYS A 212 -21.83 -16.65 4.17
N GLN A 213 -20.85 -17.55 4.28
CA GLN A 213 -21.07 -18.98 4.54
C GLN A 213 -21.13 -19.30 6.04
N TYR A 214 -20.91 -18.31 6.92
CA TYR A 214 -20.97 -18.42 8.38
C TYR A 214 -22.09 -17.53 8.94
#